data_AF-A0A7W4AZR9-F1
#
_entry.id   AF-A0A7W4AZR9-F1
#
_cell.length_a   1.000
_cell.length_b   1.000
_cell.length_c   1.000
_cell.angle_alpha   90.00
_cell.angle_beta   90.00
_cell.angle_gamma   90.00
#
_symmetry.space_group_name_H-M   'P 1'
#
loop_
_entity.id
_entity.type
_entity.pdbx_description
1 polymer ?
#
loop_
_entity_poly.entity_id
_entity_poly.type
_entity_poly.pdbx_seq_one_letter_code
_entity_poly.pdbx_strand_id
1 'polypeptide(L)'
;MYIDSNVSLLPCEQIAKLFVINIGIQRAHRLLDLVTNRIKRRIDAGNAKSFGQFLDESCIRRSPWEVDLMFNIKMGLSLTDDYNTPAAARGRILKRISDRKLKEHQKNNKKP
;
A
#
# COMPACT_ATOMS: atom_id res chain seq x y z
N MET A 1 2.31 -20.33 12.47
CA MET A 1 1.56 -19.19 11.92
C MET A 1 0.29 -19.78 11.34
N TYR A 2 -0.85 -19.59 12.00
CA TYR A 2 -2.12 -20.13 11.52
C TYR A 2 -2.57 -19.30 10.31
N ILE A 3 -2.48 -19.89 9.12
CA ILE A 3 -3.19 -19.43 7.93
C ILE A 3 -4.58 -20.03 8.07
N ASP A 4 -5.50 -19.34 8.74
CA ASP A 4 -6.90 -19.78 8.77
C ASP A 4 -7.84 -18.59 8.57
N SER A 5 -8.25 -18.42 7.32
CA SER A 5 -9.66 -18.26 6.93
C SER A 5 -9.71 -18.27 5.40
N ASN A 6 -10.39 -19.27 4.85
CA ASN A 6 -10.76 -19.43 3.43
C ASN A 6 -11.63 -18.25 2.94
N VAL A 7 -11.08 -17.05 2.84
CA VAL A 7 -11.60 -16.04 1.92
C VAL A 7 -11.01 -16.41 0.58
N SER A 8 -11.74 -17.24 -0.17
CA SER A 8 -11.39 -17.52 -1.56
C SER A 8 -11.46 -16.21 -2.32
N LEU A 9 -10.31 -15.56 -2.48
CA LEU A 9 -10.17 -14.35 -3.27
C LEU A 9 -10.77 -14.59 -4.66
N LEU A 10 -11.46 -13.60 -5.20
CA LEU A 10 -11.94 -13.63 -6.58
C LEU A 10 -10.75 -13.81 -7.54
N PRO A 11 -10.94 -14.36 -8.75
CA PRO A 11 -9.84 -14.56 -9.70
C PRO A 11 -9.03 -13.28 -9.97
N CYS A 12 -9.69 -12.12 -10.07
CA CYS A 12 -9.02 -10.83 -10.25
C CYS A 12 -8.20 -10.39 -9.02
N GLU A 13 -8.69 -10.68 -7.81
CA GLU A 13 -7.99 -10.39 -6.56
C GLU A 13 -6.76 -11.28 -6.38
N GLN A 14 -6.86 -12.55 -6.76
CA GLN A 14 -5.72 -13.47 -6.76
C GLN A 14 -4.63 -12.99 -7.72
N ILE A 15 -5.00 -12.61 -8.95
CA ILE A 15 -4.07 -12.08 -9.95
C ILE A 15 -3.40 -10.80 -9.43
N ALA A 16 -4.18 -9.86 -8.88
CA ALA A 16 -3.65 -8.62 -8.33
C ALA A 16 -2.71 -8.86 -7.15
N LYS A 17 -3.07 -9.77 -6.23
CA LYS A 17 -2.23 -10.15 -5.09
C LYS A 17 -0.91 -10.78 -5.55
N LEU A 18 -0.97 -11.74 -6.46
CA LEU A 18 0.22 -12.39 -7.04
C LEU A 18 1.10 -11.40 -7.78
N PHE A 19 0.50 -10.46 -8.53
CA PHE A 19 1.24 -9.42 -9.23
C PHE A 19 2.11 -8.61 -8.27
N VAL A 20 1.54 -8.10 -7.17
CA VAL A 20 2.27 -7.31 -6.17
C VAL A 20 3.32 -8.15 -5.43
N ILE A 21 3.03 -9.41 -5.09
CA ILE A 21 3.99 -10.33 -4.48
C ILE A 21 5.21 -10.53 -5.40
N ASN A 22 4.98 -10.77 -6.70
CA ASN A 22 6.04 -11.04 -7.66
C ASN A 22 6.95 -9.84 -7.92
N ILE A 23 6.41 -8.63 -7.97
CA ILE A 23 7.22 -7.41 -8.21
C ILE A 23 7.82 -6.83 -6.92
N GLY A 24 7.22 -7.12 -5.77
CA GLY A 24 7.54 -6.58 -4.45
C GLY A 24 6.83 -5.25 -4.14
N ILE A 25 6.43 -5.07 -2.87
CA ILE A 25 5.65 -3.94 -2.36
C ILE A 25 6.28 -2.58 -2.71
N GLN A 26 7.59 -2.41 -2.48
CA GLN A 26 8.28 -1.15 -2.77
C GLN A 26 8.24 -0.79 -4.26
N ARG A 27 8.39 -1.79 -5.13
CA ARG A 27 8.33 -1.59 -6.59
C ARG A 27 6.90 -1.29 -7.04
N ALA A 28 5.91 -1.93 -6.43
CA ALA A 28 4.49 -1.66 -6.67
C ALA A 28 4.14 -0.20 -6.36
N HIS A 29 4.57 0.34 -5.20
CA HIS A 29 4.40 1.76 -4.88
C HIS A 29 5.08 2.69 -5.89
N ARG A 30 6.34 2.41 -6.26
CA ARG A 30 7.05 3.21 -7.27
C ARG A 30 6.32 3.21 -8.62
N LEU A 31 5.82 2.06 -9.06
CA LEU A 31 5.04 1.96 -10.30
C LEU A 31 3.73 2.74 -10.22
N LEU A 32 3.02 2.64 -9.08
CA LEU A 32 1.80 3.41 -8.86
C LEU A 32 2.07 4.93 -8.93
N ASP A 33 3.16 5.39 -8.32
CA ASP A 33 3.56 6.80 -8.36
C ASP A 33 3.87 7.25 -9.79
N LEU A 34 4.59 6.44 -10.56
CA LEU A 34 4.93 6.77 -11.95
C LEU A 34 3.68 6.92 -12.84
N VAL A 35 2.72 5.99 -12.71
CA VAL A 35 1.46 6.05 -13.47
C VAL A 35 0.61 7.25 -13.02
N THR A 36 0.48 7.45 -11.71
CA THR A 36 -0.27 8.58 -11.15
C THR A 36 0.33 9.92 -11.57
N ASN A 37 1.65 10.05 -11.54
CA ASN A 37 2.36 11.24 -12.01
C ASN A 37 2.23 11.46 -13.52
N ARG A 38 2.10 10.39 -14.31
CA ARG A 38 1.82 10.50 -15.75
C ARG A 38 0.42 11.05 -16.00
N ILE A 39 -0.59 10.66 -15.22
CA ILE A 39 -1.94 11.22 -15.30
C ILE A 39 -1.91 12.69 -14.86
N LYS A 40 -1.30 12.98 -13.70
CA LYS A 40 -1.16 14.35 -13.17
C LYS A 40 -0.53 15.31 -14.16
N ARG A 41 0.59 14.93 -14.80
CA ARG A 41 1.24 15.76 -15.82
C ARG A 41 0.33 16.11 -17.00
N ARG A 42 -0.57 15.21 -17.39
CA ARG A 42 -1.55 15.49 -18.46
C ARG A 42 -2.65 16.44 -17.99
N ILE A 43 -3.10 16.31 -16.73
CA ILE A 43 -4.03 17.27 -16.11
C ILE A 43 -3.39 18.66 -16.08
N ASP A 44 -2.17 18.76 -15.55
CA ASP A 44 -1.45 20.03 -15.41
C ASP A 44 -1.22 20.69 -16.78
N ALA A 45 -0.82 19.91 -17.79
CA ALA A 45 -0.64 20.41 -19.15
C ALA A 45 -1.96 20.86 -19.81
N GLY A 46 -3.08 20.20 -19.50
CA GLY A 46 -4.39 20.62 -19.93
C GLY A 46 -4.80 21.92 -19.25
N ASN A 47 -4.69 21.99 -17.92
CA ASN A 47 -5.02 23.17 -17.12
C ASN A 47 -4.18 24.40 -17.50
N ALA A 48 -2.90 24.22 -17.84
CA ALA A 48 -2.05 25.32 -18.31
C ALA A 48 -2.55 25.96 -19.62
N LYS A 49 -3.37 25.26 -20.40
CA LYS A 49 -3.91 25.72 -21.68
C LYS A 49 -5.41 26.05 -21.61
N SER A 50 -6.06 25.64 -20.53
CA SER A 50 -7.47 25.87 -20.30
C SER A 50 -7.68 27.24 -19.67
N PHE A 51 -8.11 28.22 -20.48
CA PHE A 51 -8.44 29.56 -19.98
C PHE A 51 -9.72 29.53 -19.14
N GLY A 52 -9.57 29.38 -17.82
CA GLY A 52 -10.68 29.42 -16.86
C GLY A 52 -11.43 28.11 -16.66
N GLN A 53 -11.04 27.02 -17.33
CA GLN A 53 -11.58 25.68 -17.09
C GLN A 53 -10.61 24.84 -16.25
N PHE A 54 -11.14 24.17 -15.23
CA PHE A 54 -10.38 23.23 -14.40
C PHE A 54 -10.68 21.81 -14.85
N LEU A 55 -9.69 21.16 -15.46
CA LEU A 55 -9.70 19.75 -15.78
C LEU A 55 -9.25 18.97 -14.54
N ASP A 56 -10.00 17.92 -14.24
CA ASP A 56 -9.72 16.98 -13.16
C ASP A 56 -9.34 15.60 -13.73
N GLU A 57 -9.20 14.62 -12.83
CA GLU A 57 -8.91 13.23 -13.17
C GLU A 57 -9.97 12.54 -14.05
N SER A 58 -11.21 13.04 -14.04
CA SER A 58 -12.31 12.50 -14.85
C SER A 58 -12.26 13.01 -16.29
N CYS A 59 -11.64 14.17 -16.49
CA CYS A 59 -11.49 14.83 -17.79
C CYS A 59 -10.33 14.27 -18.62
N ILE A 60 -9.45 13.45 -18.03
CA ILE A 60 -8.30 12.86 -18.73
C ILE A 60 -8.60 11.42 -19.14
N ARG A 61 -8.54 11.18 -20.45
CA ARG A 61 -8.62 9.83 -21.01
C ARG A 61 -7.42 8.99 -20.54
N ARG A 62 -7.72 7.93 -19.80
CA ARG A 62 -6.75 6.91 -19.38
C ARG A 62 -6.62 5.85 -20.45
N SER A 63 -5.40 5.39 -20.70
CA SER A 63 -5.20 4.23 -21.57
C SER A 63 -5.65 2.96 -20.83
N PRO A 64 -6.13 1.91 -21.53
CA PRO A 64 -6.57 0.67 -20.88
C PRO A 64 -5.52 0.09 -19.92
N TRP A 65 -4.25 0.06 -20.35
CA TRP A 65 -3.15 -0.42 -19.52
C TRP A 65 -2.92 0.39 -18.24
N GLU A 66 -3.22 1.71 -18.24
CA GLU A 66 -3.08 2.55 -17.03
C GLU A 66 -4.14 2.16 -16.00
N VAL A 67 -5.35 1.91 -16.47
CA VAL A 67 -6.48 1.47 -15.63
C VAL A 67 -6.17 0.09 -15.03
N ASP A 68 -5.79 -0.88 -15.87
CA ASP A 68 -5.49 -2.24 -15.44
C ASP A 68 -4.32 -2.29 -14.45
N LEU A 69 -3.24 -1.55 -14.74
CA LEU A 69 -2.06 -1.50 -13.88
C LEU A 69 -2.37 -0.87 -12.52
N MET A 70 -3.12 0.25 -12.52
CA MET A 70 -3.54 0.88 -11.26
C MET A 70 -4.47 -0.03 -10.46
N PHE A 71 -5.41 -0.71 -11.11
CA PHE A 71 -6.30 -1.67 -10.46
C PHE A 71 -5.51 -2.79 -9.80
N ASN A 72 -4.65 -3.47 -10.55
CA ASN A 72 -3.85 -4.59 -10.05
C ASN A 72 -2.92 -4.19 -8.91
N ILE A 73 -2.27 -3.02 -9.00
CA ILE A 73 -1.39 -2.55 -7.92
C ILE A 73 -2.20 -2.17 -6.68
N LYS A 74 -3.26 -1.38 -6.81
CA LYS A 74 -4.05 -0.92 -5.65
C LYS A 74 -4.70 -2.10 -4.92
N MET A 75 -5.34 -2.99 -5.68
CA MET A 75 -5.97 -4.21 -5.15
C MET A 75 -4.92 -5.12 -4.51
N GLY A 76 -3.82 -5.40 -5.22
CA GLY A 76 -2.75 -6.26 -4.71
C GLY A 76 -2.10 -5.71 -3.45
N LEU A 77 -1.86 -4.39 -3.36
CA LEU A 77 -1.32 -3.75 -2.15
C LEU A 77 -2.30 -3.88 -0.98
N SER A 78 -3.60 -3.66 -1.19
CA SER A 78 -4.59 -3.85 -0.12
C SER A 78 -4.67 -5.30 0.39
N LEU A 79 -4.39 -6.28 -0.48
CA LEU A 79 -4.42 -7.70 -0.15
C LEU A 79 -3.09 -8.26 0.37
N THR A 80 -2.01 -7.48 0.29
CA THR A 80 -0.66 -7.85 0.74
C THR A 80 -0.21 -7.08 1.98
N ASP A 81 -0.90 -6.02 2.38
CA ASP A 81 -0.60 -5.28 3.61
C ASP A 81 -1.10 -6.02 4.87
N ASP A 82 -0.41 -7.11 5.21
CA ASP A 82 -0.56 -7.77 6.51
C ASP A 82 0.06 -6.93 7.66
N TYR A 83 0.87 -5.92 7.33
CA TYR A 83 1.69 -5.16 8.27
C TYR A 83 0.92 -4.03 8.97
N ASN A 84 -0.13 -3.48 8.35
CA ASN A 84 -1.03 -2.48 8.94
C ASN A 84 -2.38 -3.02 9.38
N THR A 85 -2.49 -4.33 9.58
CA THR A 85 -3.65 -4.88 10.29
C THR A 85 -3.67 -4.37 11.74
N PRO A 86 -4.86 -4.14 12.35
CA PRO A 86 -4.97 -3.85 13.78
C PRO A 86 -4.23 -4.88 14.65
N ALA A 87 -4.18 -6.14 14.21
CA ALA A 87 -3.43 -7.22 14.84
C ALA A 87 -1.91 -6.99 14.80
N ALA A 88 -1.34 -6.65 13.64
CA ALA A 88 0.08 -6.33 13.52
C ALA A 88 0.46 -5.05 14.30
N ALA A 89 -0.42 -4.04 14.33
CA ALA A 89 -0.25 -2.85 15.16
C ALA A 89 -0.23 -3.21 16.67
N ARG A 90 -1.14 -4.07 17.12
CA ARG A 90 -1.17 -4.60 18.50
C ARG A 90 0.10 -5.37 18.83
N GLY A 91 0.61 -6.21 17.91
CA GLY A 91 1.88 -6.92 18.08
C GLY A 91 3.08 -5.97 18.29
N ARG A 92 3.16 -4.88 17.53
CA ARG A 92 4.19 -3.84 17.73
C ARG A 92 4.08 -3.16 19.10
N ILE A 93 2.87 -2.85 19.55
CA ILE A 93 2.63 -2.25 20.87
C ILE A 93 3.07 -3.21 21.99
N LEU A 94 2.67 -4.48 21.91
CA LEU A 94 3.04 -5.50 22.90
C LEU A 94 4.56 -5.69 22.99
N LYS A 95 5.25 -5.74 21.84
CA LYS A 95 6.72 -5.81 21.80
C LYS A 95 7.38 -4.60 22.49
N ARG A 96 6.87 -3.38 22.25
CA ARG A 96 7.38 -2.18 22.94
C ARG A 96 7.17 -2.24 24.46
N ILE A 97 6.06 -2.83 24.91
CA ILE A 97 5.78 -3.01 26.35
C ILE A 97 6.73 -4.04 26.95
N SER A 98 6.95 -5.19 26.29
CA SER A 98 7.88 -6.20 26.77
C SER A 98 9.31 -5.65 26.85
N ASP A 99 9.75 -4.90 25.85
CA ASP A 99 11.10 -4.31 25.81
C ASP A 99 11.32 -3.30 26.95
N ARG A 100 10.27 -2.55 27.36
CA ARG A 100 10.33 -1.67 28.53
C ARG A 100 10.49 -2.47 29.82
N LYS A 101 9.65 -3.49 30.02
CA LYS A 101 9.71 -4.35 31.22
C LYS A 101 11.06 -5.06 31.34
N LEU A 102 11.63 -5.50 30.21
CA LEU A 102 12.94 -6.15 30.19
C LEU A 102 14.05 -5.20 30.65
N LYS A 103 14.02 -3.94 30.18
CA LYS A 103 14.96 -2.89 30.60
C LYS A 103 14.82 -2.53 32.07
N GLU A 104 13.60 -2.49 32.60
CA GLU A 104 13.35 -2.26 34.03
C GLU A 104 13.89 -3.40 34.90
N HIS A 105 13.66 -4.65 34.51
CA HIS A 105 14.24 -5.82 35.19
C HIS A 105 15.77 -5.81 35.18
N GLN A 106 16.38 -5.47 34.04
CA GLN A 106 17.84 -5.36 33.93
C GLN A 106 18.42 -4.23 34.80
N LYS A 107 17.68 -3.12 34.99
CA LYS A 107 18.07 -2.05 35.89
C LYS A 107 17.96 -2.46 37.36
N ASN A 108 16.90 -3.18 37.72
CA ASN A 108 16.71 -3.66 39.09
C ASN A 108 17.72 -4.73 39.48
N ASN A 109 18.09 -5.63 38.56
CA ASN A 109 19.14 -6.64 38.79
C ASN A 109 20.58 -6.07 38.79
N LYS A 110 20.77 -4.78 38.44
CA LYS A 110 22.08 -4.09 38.46
C LYS A 110 22.29 -3.20 39.70
N LYS A 111 21.31 -3.09 40.59
CA LYS A 111 21.51 -2.44 41.89
C LYS A 111 22.08 -3.47 42.87
N PRO A 112 23.26 -3.23 43.47
CA PRO A 112 23.80 -4.06 44.55
C PRO A 112 22.96 -3.97 45.81
#